data_AF-A0A2E1MP69-F1
#
_entry.id   AF-A0A2E1MP69-F1
#
_cell.length_a   1.000
_cell.length_b   1.000
_cell.length_c   1.000
_cell.angle_alpha   90.00
_cell.angle_beta   90.00
_cell.angle_gamma   90.00
#
_symmetry.space_group_name_H-M   'P 1'
#
loop_
_entity.id
_entity.type
_entity.pdbx_description
1 polymer ?
#
loop_
_entity_poly.entity_id
_entity_poly.type
_entity_poly.pdbx_seq_one_letter_code
_entity_poly.pdbx_strand_id
1 'polypeptide(L)'
;MERGPDMPTQREMTNFALNYLDDKCNGFFLMTEGSQIDWAGHSNDIEYMIREFKDFDLTIKDLINFVSANKNTLLIITADHETGGLQLMKQKDDSFIVQWGTGSHTGVPVGVYAYGPGSQNFNGMMDNTDIFYKILEVLDYQNLTNSTCGENSDR
;
A
#
# COMPACT_ATOMS: atom_id res chain seq x y z
N MET A 1 -17.77 0.16 -9.63
CA MET A 1 -18.61 -0.92 -9.06
C MET A 1 -18.68 -0.64 -7.58
N GLU A 2 -19.85 -0.44 -6.99
CA GLU A 2 -19.93 -0.25 -5.53
C GLU A 2 -19.68 -1.58 -4.82
N ARG A 3 -18.87 -1.55 -3.75
CA ARG A 3 -18.69 -2.71 -2.87
C ARG A 3 -20.05 -3.06 -2.26
N GLY A 4 -20.44 -4.33 -2.36
CA GLY A 4 -21.68 -4.82 -1.73
C GLY A 4 -21.63 -4.65 -0.21
N PRO A 5 -22.79 -4.49 0.46
CA PRO A 5 -22.85 -4.22 1.90
C PRO A 5 -22.25 -5.34 2.77
N ASP A 6 -22.15 -6.55 2.23
CA ASP A 6 -21.63 -7.73 2.93
C ASP A 6 -20.17 -8.07 2.56
N MET A 7 -19.51 -7.25 1.75
CA MET A 7 -18.12 -7.48 1.32
C MET A 7 -17.16 -6.77 2.27
N PRO A 8 -16.09 -7.46 2.76
CA PRO A 8 -15.15 -6.84 3.68
C PRO A 8 -14.37 -5.72 3.01
N THR A 9 -13.97 -4.72 3.78
CA THR A 9 -13.10 -3.64 3.27
C THR A 9 -11.65 -4.11 3.10
N GLN A 10 -10.83 -3.35 2.37
CA GLN A 10 -9.39 -3.64 2.26
C GLN A 10 -8.76 -3.64 3.65
N ARG A 11 -9.16 -2.69 4.49
CA ARG A 11 -8.73 -2.61 5.88
C ARG A 11 -9.06 -3.87 6.66
N GLU A 12 -10.29 -4.37 6.56
CA GLU A 12 -10.74 -5.57 7.27
C GLU A 12 -9.97 -6.82 6.80
N MET A 13 -9.81 -7.00 5.49
CA MET A 13 -9.05 -8.11 4.92
C MET A 13 -7.57 -8.04 5.33
N THR A 14 -6.96 -6.86 5.24
CA THR A 14 -5.56 -6.64 5.63
C THR A 14 -5.36 -6.96 7.11
N ASN A 15 -6.22 -6.45 7.99
CA ASN A 15 -6.11 -6.69 9.43
C ASN A 15 -6.32 -8.16 9.78
N PHE A 16 -7.24 -8.84 9.12
CA PHE A 16 -7.41 -10.29 9.29
C PHE A 16 -6.14 -11.05 8.92
N ALA A 17 -5.59 -10.78 7.72
CA ALA A 17 -4.36 -11.42 7.26
C ALA A 17 -3.17 -11.13 8.17
N LEU A 18 -3.03 -9.87 8.59
CA LEU A 18 -1.96 -9.41 9.48
C LEU A 18 -2.00 -10.14 10.83
N ASN A 19 -3.18 -10.19 11.46
CA ASN A 19 -3.36 -10.88 12.75
C ASN A 19 -3.11 -12.38 12.62
N TYR A 20 -3.58 -13.01 11.55
CA TYR A 20 -3.36 -14.43 11.32
C TYR A 20 -1.87 -14.75 11.12
N LEU A 21 -1.18 -13.97 10.30
CA LEU A 21 0.24 -14.18 10.01
C LEU A 21 1.13 -13.88 11.23
N ASP A 22 0.84 -12.83 12.00
CA ASP A 22 1.63 -12.51 13.18
C ASP A 22 1.46 -13.54 14.32
N ASP A 23 0.28 -14.14 14.44
CA ASP A 23 0.01 -15.22 15.41
C ASP A 23 0.61 -16.57 14.97
N LYS A 24 0.55 -16.90 13.67
CA LYS A 24 0.90 -18.24 13.19
C LYS A 24 2.31 -18.38 12.60
N CYS A 25 2.96 -17.28 12.22
CA CYS A 25 4.22 -17.32 11.50
C CYS A 25 5.35 -16.63 12.27
N ASN A 26 6.55 -17.20 12.21
CA ASN A 26 7.75 -16.54 12.71
C ASN A 26 8.36 -15.61 11.64
N GLY A 27 7.59 -14.59 11.25
CA GLY A 27 7.88 -13.70 10.13
C GLY A 27 7.04 -13.99 8.89
N PHE A 28 6.77 -12.97 8.08
CA PHE A 28 5.93 -13.08 6.89
C PHE A 28 6.23 -11.96 5.89
N PHE A 29 5.79 -12.14 4.66
CA PHE A 29 5.66 -11.10 3.65
C PHE A 29 4.17 -10.94 3.32
N LEU A 30 3.65 -9.72 3.42
CA LEU A 30 2.25 -9.41 3.10
C LEU A 30 2.20 -8.25 2.11
N MET A 31 1.49 -8.45 1.00
CA MET A 31 1.15 -7.40 0.04
C MET A 31 -0.36 -7.17 0.10
N THR A 32 -0.77 -5.90 0.22
CA THR A 32 -2.17 -5.48 0.18
C THR A 32 -2.31 -4.33 -0.82
N GLU A 33 -3.38 -4.36 -1.61
CA GLU A 33 -3.55 -3.50 -2.78
C GLU A 33 -4.89 -2.77 -2.74
N GLY A 34 -4.86 -1.43 -2.88
CA GLY A 34 -6.03 -0.58 -3.04
C GLY A 34 -6.46 -0.47 -4.51
N SER A 35 -6.74 -1.61 -5.16
CA SER A 35 -6.84 -1.72 -6.63
C SER A 35 -7.93 -0.84 -7.27
N GLN A 36 -9.01 -0.54 -6.55
CA GLN A 36 -10.13 0.24 -7.08
C GLN A 36 -9.83 1.74 -7.23
N ILE A 37 -8.72 2.23 -6.66
CA ILE A 37 -8.23 3.61 -6.91
C ILE A 37 -7.95 3.81 -8.41
N ASP A 38 -7.33 2.82 -9.06
CA ASP A 38 -7.06 2.84 -10.50
C ASP A 38 -8.36 2.87 -11.32
N TRP A 39 -9.34 2.04 -10.98
CA TRP A 39 -10.63 2.01 -11.67
C TRP A 39 -11.40 3.33 -11.56
N ALA A 40 -11.30 4.00 -10.41
CA ALA A 40 -11.87 5.32 -10.21
C ALA A 40 -11.16 6.37 -11.10
N GLY A 41 -9.82 6.27 -11.22
CA GLY A 41 -9.02 7.08 -12.13
C GLY A 41 -9.40 6.88 -13.60
N HIS A 42 -9.55 5.64 -14.05
CA HIS A 42 -10.02 5.34 -15.41
C HIS A 42 -11.40 5.92 -15.71
N SER A 43 -12.27 5.96 -14.69
CA SER A 43 -13.63 6.47 -14.81
C SER A 43 -13.72 7.99 -14.62
N ASN A 44 -12.61 8.66 -14.27
CA ASN A 44 -12.56 10.08 -13.90
C ASN A 44 -13.58 10.46 -12.81
N ASP A 45 -13.80 9.54 -11.86
CA ASP A 45 -14.79 9.66 -10.80
C ASP A 45 -14.10 10.02 -9.48
N ILE A 46 -14.18 11.31 -9.11
CA ILE A 46 -13.51 11.83 -7.92
C ILE A 46 -14.14 11.34 -6.61
N GLU A 47 -15.46 11.12 -6.57
CA GLU A 47 -16.14 10.65 -5.37
C GLU A 47 -15.78 9.19 -5.09
N TYR A 48 -15.77 8.37 -6.15
CA TYR A 48 -15.30 6.98 -6.07
C TYR A 48 -13.82 6.92 -5.68
N MET A 49 -12.97 7.76 -6.29
CA MET A 49 -11.54 7.79 -5.97
C MET A 49 -11.32 8.15 -4.50
N ILE A 50 -11.98 9.19 -3.97
CA ILE A 50 -11.86 9.60 -2.56
C ILE A 50 -12.32 8.48 -1.62
N ARG A 51 -13.39 7.77 -1.96
CA ARG A 51 -13.88 6.64 -1.16
C ARG A 51 -12.86 5.51 -1.06
N GLU A 52 -12.25 5.12 -2.18
CA GLU A 52 -11.24 4.05 -2.18
C GLU A 52 -9.94 4.50 -1.51
N PHE A 53 -9.50 5.73 -1.74
CA PHE A 53 -8.35 6.30 -1.01
C PHE A 53 -8.58 6.35 0.50
N LYS A 54 -9.81 6.61 0.97
CA LYS A 54 -10.13 6.60 2.39
C LYS A 54 -9.97 5.21 3.02
N ASP A 55 -10.39 4.15 2.34
CA ASP A 55 -10.19 2.78 2.83
C ASP A 55 -8.70 2.41 2.84
N PHE A 56 -7.96 2.81 1.80
CA PHE A 56 -6.51 2.63 1.73
C PHE A 56 -5.75 3.40 2.82
N ASP A 57 -6.10 4.67 3.07
CA ASP A 57 -5.52 5.51 4.14
C ASP A 57 -5.76 4.91 5.53
N LEU A 58 -6.99 4.44 5.80
CA LEU A 58 -7.30 3.76 7.06
C LEU A 58 -6.54 2.42 7.20
N THR A 59 -6.28 1.73 6.09
CA THR A 59 -5.43 0.53 6.06
C THR A 59 -3.98 0.88 6.39
N ILE A 60 -3.42 1.93 5.76
CA ILE A 60 -2.07 2.42 6.03
C ILE A 60 -1.93 2.83 7.50
N LYS A 61 -2.92 3.52 8.07
CA LYS A 61 -2.93 3.89 9.49
C LYS A 61 -2.77 2.67 10.40
N ASP A 62 -3.49 1.59 10.13
CA ASP A 62 -3.41 0.37 10.92
C ASP A 62 -2.04 -0.32 10.73
N LEU A 63 -1.49 -0.34 9.51
CA LEU A 63 -0.15 -0.87 9.23
C LEU A 63 0.96 -0.07 9.93
N ILE A 64 0.86 1.27 9.96
CA ILE A 64 1.80 2.13 10.69
C ILE A 64 1.75 1.82 12.19
N ASN A 65 0.55 1.61 12.75
CA ASN A 65 0.39 1.21 14.15
C ASN A 65 1.05 -0.15 14.42
N PHE A 66 0.85 -1.12 13.52
CA PHE A 66 1.47 -2.44 13.62
C PHE A 66 3.00 -2.35 13.60
N VAL A 67 3.59 -1.67 12.61
CA VAL A 67 5.05 -1.50 12.50
C VAL A 67 5.64 -0.73 13.70
N SER A 68 4.89 0.20 14.27
CA SER A 68 5.31 0.94 15.47
C SER A 68 5.36 0.03 16.71
N ALA A 69 4.47 -0.95 16.80
CA ALA A 69 4.44 -1.94 17.88
C ALA A 69 5.44 -3.10 17.65
N ASN A 70 5.59 -3.55 16.40
CA ASN A 70 6.48 -4.63 15.99
C ASN A 70 7.69 -4.07 15.23
N LYS A 71 8.74 -3.72 15.99
CA LYS A 71 9.94 -3.04 15.45
C LYS A 71 10.77 -3.88 14.48
N ASN A 72 10.45 -5.16 14.28
CA ASN A 72 11.09 -6.04 13.29
C ASN A 72 10.28 -6.11 11.97
N THR A 73 9.49 -5.08 11.69
CA THR A 73 8.66 -5.01 10.48
C THR A 73 9.11 -3.84 9.61
N LEU A 74 9.31 -4.09 8.32
CA LEU A 74 9.45 -3.05 7.30
C LEU A 74 8.12 -2.89 6.56
N LEU A 75 7.59 -1.67 6.55
CA LEU A 75 6.44 -1.27 5.73
C LEU A 75 6.92 -0.44 4.56
N ILE A 76 6.50 -0.81 3.34
CA ILE A 76 6.72 -0.06 2.10
C ILE A 76 5.35 0.28 1.51
N ILE A 77 5.15 1.53 1.13
CA ILE A 77 3.93 2.04 0.49
C ILE A 77 4.36 2.69 -0.82
N THR A 78 3.74 2.28 -1.92
CA THR A 78 3.98 2.85 -3.26
C THR A 78 2.73 2.72 -4.11
N ALA A 79 2.73 3.34 -5.28
CA ALA A 79 1.84 2.99 -6.38
C ALA A 79 2.62 2.25 -7.47
N ASP A 80 1.90 1.60 -8.37
CA ASP A 80 2.40 0.98 -9.60
C ASP A 80 2.46 2.00 -10.76
N HIS A 81 1.46 2.88 -10.86
CA HIS A 81 1.42 4.05 -11.75
C HIS A 81 0.37 5.08 -11.29
N GLU A 82 0.34 6.25 -11.96
CA GLU A 82 -0.77 7.20 -11.84
C GLU A 82 -1.83 6.94 -12.92
N THR A 83 -3.09 7.19 -12.59
CA THR A 83 -4.21 6.99 -13.51
C THR A 83 -5.15 8.20 -13.54
N GLY A 84 -5.48 8.66 -14.75
CA GLY A 84 -6.45 9.73 -15.02
C GLY A 84 -5.83 11.12 -15.20
N GLY A 85 -4.57 11.33 -14.80
CA GLY A 85 -3.93 12.64 -14.86
C GLY A 85 -4.67 13.67 -14.01
N LEU A 86 -4.95 13.31 -12.75
CA LEU A 86 -5.74 14.13 -11.82
C LEU A 86 -5.05 15.46 -11.53
N GLN A 87 -5.78 16.56 -11.67
CA GLN A 87 -5.30 17.92 -11.42
C GLN A 87 -6.24 18.67 -10.48
N LEU A 88 -5.68 19.17 -9.38
CA LEU A 88 -6.34 20.13 -8.50
C LEU A 88 -6.07 21.53 -9.06
N MET A 89 -7.12 22.18 -9.57
CA MET A 89 -6.99 23.45 -10.26
C MET A 89 -6.97 24.61 -9.28
N LYS A 90 -8.13 25.24 -9.04
CA LYS A 90 -8.26 26.34 -8.09
C LYS A 90 -9.29 26.02 -7.03
N GLN A 91 -9.06 26.54 -5.85
CA GLN A 91 -10.08 26.61 -4.83
C GLN A 91 -11.10 27.68 -5.20
N LYS A 92 -12.38 27.36 -5.08
CA LYS A 92 -13.52 28.27 -5.20
C LYS A 92 -14.36 28.08 -3.95
N ASP A 93 -14.38 29.10 -3.09
CA ASP A 93 -15.00 29.06 -1.77
C ASP A 93 -14.40 27.89 -0.94
N ASP A 94 -15.23 27.02 -0.37
CA ASP A 94 -14.80 25.82 0.39
C ASP A 94 -14.63 24.57 -0.51
N SER A 95 -14.58 24.73 -1.84
CA SER A 95 -14.50 23.63 -2.80
C SER A 95 -13.29 23.75 -3.74
N PHE A 96 -12.82 22.61 -4.29
CA PHE A 96 -11.79 22.59 -5.31
C PHE A 96 -12.39 22.24 -6.67
N ILE A 97 -11.89 22.89 -7.72
CA ILE A 97 -12.15 22.46 -9.10
C ILE A 97 -11.15 21.37 -9.44
N VAL A 98 -11.66 20.20 -9.80
CA VAL A 98 -10.88 19.04 -10.22
C VAL A 98 -10.96 18.89 -11.73
N GLN A 99 -9.84 18.56 -12.36
CA GLN A 99 -9.76 18.25 -13.79
C GLN A 99 -9.00 16.94 -14.01
N TRP A 100 -9.39 16.20 -15.04
CA TRP A 100 -8.72 14.98 -15.48
C TRP A 100 -8.07 15.21 -16.85
N GLY A 101 -6.86 14.71 -17.02
CA GLY A 101 -6.10 14.84 -18.26
C GLY A 101 -6.36 13.70 -19.25
N THR A 102 -6.76 12.53 -18.76
CA THR A 102 -6.96 11.31 -19.56
C THR A 102 -7.92 10.36 -18.85
N GLY A 103 -8.28 9.23 -19.47
CA GLY A 103 -8.92 8.08 -18.81
C GLY A 103 -8.02 6.85 -18.83
N SER A 104 -6.70 7.06 -18.92
CA SER A 104 -5.65 6.03 -18.99
C SER A 104 -4.57 6.33 -17.95
N HIS A 105 -3.59 5.45 -17.83
CA HIS A 105 -2.41 5.69 -17.00
C HIS A 105 -1.58 6.86 -17.54
N THR A 106 -0.82 7.52 -16.68
CA THR A 106 0.20 8.51 -17.06
C THR A 106 1.59 8.08 -16.60
N GLY A 107 2.62 8.72 -17.15
CA GLY A 107 4.03 8.43 -16.84
C GLY A 107 4.63 9.30 -15.74
N VAL A 108 3.80 9.92 -14.89
CA VAL A 108 4.33 10.72 -13.78
C VAL A 108 4.98 9.81 -12.73
N PRO A 109 6.12 10.20 -12.14
CA PRO A 109 6.71 9.44 -11.04
C PRO A 109 5.76 9.32 -9.85
N VAL A 110 5.75 8.14 -9.23
CA VAL A 110 4.97 7.86 -8.02
C VAL A 110 5.84 7.90 -6.77
N GLY A 111 5.23 8.16 -5.62
CA GLY A 111 5.94 8.20 -4.34
C GLY A 111 6.20 6.81 -3.77
N VAL A 112 7.36 6.63 -3.14
CA VAL A 112 7.70 5.48 -2.30
C VAL A 112 7.89 5.98 -0.87
N TYR A 113 7.21 5.36 0.08
CA TYR A 113 7.32 5.65 1.51
C TYR A 113 7.71 4.37 2.24
N ALA A 114 8.64 4.45 3.19
CA ALA A 114 9.08 3.29 3.95
C ALA A 114 9.21 3.60 5.45
N TYR A 115 8.84 2.64 6.30
CA TYR A 115 8.88 2.74 7.76
C TYR A 115 9.40 1.44 8.38
N GLY A 116 10.23 1.54 9.42
CA GLY A 116 10.83 0.39 10.10
C GLY A 116 12.27 0.09 9.67
N PRO A 117 12.86 -1.05 10.08
CA PRO A 117 14.24 -1.41 9.76
C PRO A 117 14.48 -1.49 8.24
N GLY A 118 15.57 -0.88 7.77
CA GLY A 118 15.91 -0.88 6.34
C GLY A 118 15.21 0.20 5.51
N SER A 119 14.30 0.99 6.10
CA SER A 119 13.57 2.04 5.37
C SER A 119 14.48 3.08 4.71
N GLN A 120 15.67 3.31 5.27
CA GLN A 120 16.65 4.25 4.72
C GLN A 120 17.13 3.86 3.31
N ASN A 121 16.98 2.59 2.91
CA ASN A 121 17.36 2.10 1.59
C ASN A 121 16.39 2.55 0.48
N PHE A 122 15.21 3.06 0.85
CA PHE A 122 14.14 3.49 -0.05
C PHE A 122 14.05 5.02 -0.18
N ASN A 123 15.18 5.71 -0.01
CA ASN A 123 15.27 7.17 -0.21
C ASN A 123 15.78 7.53 -1.61
N GLY A 124 15.39 8.71 -2.09
CA GLY A 124 15.83 9.27 -3.36
C GLY A 124 15.00 8.79 -4.55
N MET A 125 15.50 9.09 -5.76
CA MET A 125 14.89 8.64 -7.01
C MET A 125 15.38 7.23 -7.33
N MET A 126 14.47 6.33 -7.67
CA MET A 126 14.78 4.96 -8.06
C MET A 126 13.81 4.45 -9.11
N ASP A 127 14.20 3.41 -9.83
CA ASP A 127 13.31 2.67 -10.71
C ASP A 127 12.43 1.73 -9.88
N ASN A 128 11.24 1.35 -10.38
CA ASN A 128 10.38 0.43 -9.65
C ASN A 128 11.03 -0.96 -9.48
N THR A 129 11.93 -1.36 -10.39
CA THR A 129 12.70 -2.60 -10.27
C THR A 129 13.70 -2.57 -9.12
N ASP A 130 14.18 -1.39 -8.73
CA ASP A 130 15.09 -1.25 -7.59
C ASP A 130 14.40 -1.63 -6.27
N ILE A 131 13.09 -1.43 -6.16
CA ILE A 131 12.31 -1.77 -4.95
C ILE A 131 12.43 -3.27 -4.65
N PHE A 132 12.32 -4.13 -5.67
CA PHE A 132 12.47 -5.57 -5.53
C PHE A 132 13.85 -5.94 -4.98
N TYR A 133 14.91 -5.41 -5.59
CA TYR A 133 16.27 -5.73 -5.16
C TYR A 133 16.58 -5.20 -3.76
N LYS A 134 16.06 -4.02 -3.40
CA LYS A 134 16.20 -3.45 -2.05
C LYS A 134 15.46 -4.28 -1.00
N ILE A 135 14.29 -4.83 -1.33
CA ILE A 135 13.58 -5.78 -0.44
C ILE A 135 14.45 -7.02 -0.20
N LEU A 136 15.00 -7.61 -1.26
CA LEU A 136 15.88 -8.78 -1.13
C LEU A 136 17.12 -8.51 -0.27
N GLU A 137 17.71 -7.32 -0.42
CA GLU A 137 18.85 -6.87 0.39
C GLU A 137 18.47 -6.75 1.87
N VAL A 138 17.34 -6.11 2.19
CA VAL A 138 16.90 -5.94 3.60
C VAL A 138 16.52 -7.27 4.25
N LEU A 139 15.99 -8.22 3.47
CA LEU A 139 15.64 -9.55 3.97
C LEU A 139 16.85 -10.47 4.17
N ASP A 140 18.05 -10.07 3.74
CA ASP A 140 19.23 -10.95 3.66
C ASP A 140 18.89 -12.29 2.99
N TYR A 141 18.30 -12.21 1.79
CA TYR A 141 17.61 -13.35 1.17
C TYR A 141 18.49 -14.61 0.99
N GLN A 142 19.82 -14.45 0.97
CA GLN A 142 20.79 -15.54 0.83
C GLN A 142 20.91 -16.40 2.10
N ASN A 143 20.57 -15.83 3.26
CA ASN A 143 20.63 -16.50 4.56
C ASN A 143 19.24 -16.84 5.13
N LEU A 144 18.19 -16.76 4.30
CA LEU A 144 16.84 -17.17 4.71
C LEU A 144 16.81 -18.66 5.04
N THR A 145 16.24 -18.97 6.20
CA THR A 145 15.95 -20.35 6.60
C THR A 145 14.52 -20.70 6.22
N ASN A 146 14.34 -21.94 5.73
CA ASN A 146 13.00 -22.44 5.46
C ASN A 146 12.23 -22.59 6.77
N SER A 147 11.04 -21.99 6.83
CA SER A 147 10.10 -22.14 7.93
C SER A 147 8.69 -22.35 7.37
N THR A 148 7.84 -23.03 8.14
CA THR A 148 6.42 -23.22 7.80
C THR A 148 5.58 -22.56 8.87
N CYS A 149 4.63 -21.70 8.48
CA CYS A 149 3.69 -21.12 9.42
C CYS A 149 2.91 -22.24 10.14
N GLY A 150 2.84 -22.18 11.47
CA GLY A 150 2.15 -23.16 12.31
C GLY A 150 3.00 -24.35 12.78
N GLU A 151 4.24 -24.51 12.34
CA GLU A 151 5.19 -25.47 12.92
C GLU A 151 6.27 -24.73 13.72
N ASN A 152 6.44 -25.10 15.00
CA ASN A 152 7.33 -24.46 15.99
C ASN A 152 7.03 -22.97 16.23
N SER A 153 5.85 -22.68 16.79
CA SER A 153 5.55 -21.38 17.40
C SER A 153 6.26 -21.24 18.75
N ASP A 154 7.59 -21.32 18.76
CA ASP A 154 8.38 -20.90 19.92
C ASP A 154 8.58 -19.39 19.84
N ARG A 155 7.48 -18.66 20.05
CA ARG A 155 7.49 -17.27 20.54
C ARG A 155 7.04 -17.28 22.00
#